data_AF-A0A078BQ90-F1
#
_entry.id   AF-A0A078BQ90-F1
#
_cell.length_a   1.000
_cell.length_b   1.000
_cell.length_c   1.000
_cell.angle_alpha   90.00
_cell.angle_beta   90.00
_cell.angle_gamma   90.00
#
_symmetry.space_group_name_H-M   'P 1'
#
loop_
_entity.id
_entity.type
_entity.pdbx_description
1 polymer ?
#
loop_
_entity_poly.entity_id
_entity_poly.type
_entity_poly.pdbx_seq_one_letter_code
_entity_poly.pdbx_strand_id
1 'polypeptide(L)' 'MALKSKPLHEVRPTLPLATVTQEEIVRINLNVPKRVRQVWKTRALREEKTLTELIMEAMKPYSHEDVSA' A
#
# COMPACT_ATOMS: atom_id res chain seq x y z
N MET A 1 -9.98 17.62 -19.89
CA MET A 1 -10.81 16.46 -20.27
C MET A 1 -10.94 15.56 -19.05
N ALA A 2 -12.06 15.62 -18.33
CA ALA A 2 -12.30 14.71 -17.19
C ALA A 2 -12.91 13.41 -17.72
N LEU A 3 -12.31 12.26 -17.38
CA LEU A 3 -12.88 10.95 -17.68
C LEU A 3 -14.20 10.82 -16.91
N LYS A 4 -15.34 10.84 -17.61
CA LYS A 4 -16.65 10.60 -17.00
C LYS A 4 -16.76 9.10 -16.70
N SER A 5 -16.91 8.75 -15.43
CA SER A 5 -17.17 7.38 -15.00
C SER A 5 -18.52 6.89 -15.51
N LYS A 6 -18.57 5.71 -16.12
CA LYS A 6 -19.82 5.05 -16.53
C LYS A 6 -20.37 4.21 -15.37
N PRO A 7 -21.70 4.13 -15.20
CA PRO A 7 -22.30 3.23 -14.23
C PRO A 7 -22.06 1.76 -14.61
N LEU A 8 -21.96 0.89 -13.61
CA LEU A 8 -21.47 -0.49 -13.74
C LEU A 8 -22.24 -1.32 -14.78
N HIS A 9 -23.54 -1.07 -14.95
CA HIS A 9 -24.42 -1.78 -15.88
C HIS A 9 -24.21 -1.39 -17.35
N GLU A 10 -23.51 -0.29 -17.63
CA GLU A 10 -23.15 0.15 -18.99
C GLU A 10 -21.76 -0.33 -19.42
N VAL A 11 -21.04 -1.03 -18.54
CA VAL A 11 -19.73 -1.60 -18.81
C VAL A 11 -19.92 -2.96 -19.50
N ARG A 12 -19.15 -3.22 -20.57
CA ARG A 12 -19.25 -4.47 -21.33
C ARG A 12 -18.98 -5.68 -20.41
N PRO A 13 -19.83 -6.74 -20.46
CA PRO A 13 -19.70 -7.89 -19.58
C PRO A 13 -18.44 -8.74 -19.84
N THR A 14 -17.73 -8.52 -20.95
CA THR A 14 -16.48 -9.18 -21.30
C THR A 14 -15.24 -8.53 -20.70
N LEU A 15 -15.38 -7.39 -20.02
CA LEU A 15 -14.30 -6.83 -19.23
C LEU A 15 -14.20 -7.62 -17.93
N PRO A 16 -13.02 -8.16 -17.57
CA PRO A 16 -12.83 -8.74 -16.26
C PRO A 16 -13.01 -7.63 -15.24
N LEU A 17 -14.22 -7.55 -14.67
CA LEU A 17 -14.51 -6.85 -13.44
C LEU A 17 -13.92 -7.70 -12.30
N ALA A 18 -12.61 -7.97 -12.36
CA ALA A 18 -11.89 -8.32 -11.16
C ALA A 18 -12.12 -7.14 -10.24
N THR A 19 -12.91 -7.37 -9.20
CA THR A 19 -13.31 -6.42 -8.17
C THR A 19 -12.06 -5.65 -7.80
N VAL A 20 -11.87 -4.45 -8.36
CA VAL A 20 -10.85 -3.54 -7.88
C VAL A 20 -11.43 -3.03 -6.59
N THR A 21 -11.35 -3.84 -5.54
CA THR A 21 -11.44 -3.38 -4.16
C THR A 21 -10.30 -2.39 -4.03
N GLN A 22 -10.60 -1.12 -4.31
CA GLN A 22 -9.71 -0.03 -3.97
C GLN A 22 -9.64 -0.08 -2.45
N GLU A 23 -8.60 -0.74 -1.93
CA GLU A 23 -8.27 -0.60 -0.52
C GLU A 23 -8.16 0.89 -0.23
N GLU A 24 -8.78 1.33 0.86
CA GLU A 24 -8.69 2.71 1.29
C GLU A 24 -7.26 2.97 1.80
N ILE A 25 -6.37 3.36 0.90
CA ILE A 25 -4.96 3.63 1.22
C ILE A 25 -4.86 4.99 1.92
N VAL A 26 -4.48 4.98 3.20
CA VAL A 26 -4.20 6.18 3.99
C VAL A 26 -2.68 6.40 4.09
N ARG A 27 -2.23 7.65 4.00
CA ARG A 27 -0.82 8.01 4.17
C ARG A 27 -0.46 8.20 5.64
N ILE A 28 0.67 7.63 6.06
CA ILE A 28 1.25 7.86 7.38
C ILE A 28 2.51 8.73 7.22
N ASN A 29 2.51 9.92 7.81
CA ASN A 29 3.68 10.81 7.85
C ASN A 29 4.43 10.60 9.17
N LEU A 30 5.69 10.19 9.10
CA LEU A 30 6.53 9.93 10.27
C LEU A 30 7.70 10.91 10.33
N ASN A 31 7.84 11.61 11.46
CA ASN A 31 9.02 12.39 11.77
C ASN A 31 10.06 11.50 12.44
N VAL A 32 11.19 11.28 11.76
CA VAL A 32 12.30 10.48 12.30
C VAL A 32 13.63 11.18 12.08
N PRO A 33 14.63 10.99 12.95
CA PRO A 33 15.97 11.51 12.71
C PRO A 33 16.55 11.01 11.38
N LYS A 34 17.26 11.89 10.65
CA LYS A 34 17.85 11.56 9.34
C LYS A 34 18.71 10.30 9.37
N ARG A 35 19.53 10.15 10.42
CA ARG A 35 20.37 8.98 10.68
C ARG A 35 19.55 7.69 10.71
N VAL A 36 18.41 7.70 11.40
CA VAL A 36 17.55 6.52 11.56
C VAL A 36 16.94 6.14 10.21
N ARG A 37 16.43 7.12 9.46
CA ARG A 37 15.91 6.88 8.10
C ARG A 37 16.96 6.29 7.16
N GLN A 38 18.22 6.74 7.25
CA GLN A 38 19.32 6.17 6.45
C GLN A 38 19.55 4.70 6.78
N VAL A 39 19.60 4.35 8.06
CA VAL A 39 19.76 2.96 8.51
C VAL A 39 18.61 2.09 7.99
N TRP A 40 17.37 2.54 8.12
CA TRP A 40 16.20 1.80 7.60
C TRP A 40 16.25 1.63 6.09
N LYS A 41 16.64 2.67 5.34
CA LYS A 41 16.79 2.58 3.88
C LYS A 41 17.85 1.56 3.48
N THR A 42 19.00 1.55 4.16
CA THR A 42 20.06 0.56 3.90
C THR A 42 19.57 -0.85 4.21
N ARG A 43 18.81 -1.03 5.29
CA ARG A 43 18.23 -2.34 5.63
C ARG A 43 17.22 -2.82 4.59
N ALA A 44 16.30 -1.95 4.18
CA ALA A 44 15.32 -2.23 3.13
C ALA A 44 16.00 -2.68 1.83
N LEU A 45 17.06 -1.98 1.39
CA LEU A 45 17.85 -2.36 0.22
C LEU A 45 18.51 -3.74 0.34
N ARG A 46 19.03 -4.10 1.53
CA ARG A 46 19.65 -5.41 1.77
C ARG A 46 18.64 -6.56 1.75
N GLU A 47 17.38 -6.26 2.05
CA GLU A 47 16.28 -7.24 2.03
C GLU A 47 15.47 -7.21 0.74
N GLU A 48 15.92 -6.45 -0.27
CA GLU A 48 15.21 -6.27 -1.55
C GLU A 48 13.76 -5.75 -1.38
N LYS A 49 13.54 -4.95 -0.34
CA LYS A 49 12.25 -4.35 0.00
C LYS A 49 12.27 -2.83 -0.17
N THR A 50 11.09 -2.27 -0.35
CA THR A 50 10.85 -0.84 -0.15
C THR A 50 10.90 -0.48 1.33
N LEU A 51 11.14 0.80 1.62
CA LEU A 51 11.07 1.29 3.00
C LEU A 51 9.66 1.14 3.59
N THR A 52 8.63 1.26 2.76
CA THR A 52 7.23 1.06 3.16
C THR A 52 6.98 -0.36 3.62
N GLU A 53 7.37 -1.36 2.82
CA GLU A 53 7.22 -2.78 3.17
C GLU A 53 7.97 -3.13 4.45
N LEU A 54 9.21 -2.63 4.61
CA LEU A 54 9.99 -2.84 5.82
C LEU A 54 9.26 -2.28 7.06
N ILE A 55 8.66 -1.09 6.96
CA ILE A 55 7.90 -0.49 8.06
C ILE A 55 6.63 -1.28 8.35
N MET A 56 5.89 -1.68 7.31
CA MET A 56 4.68 -2.49 7.47
C MET A 56 4.98 -3.83 8.14
N GLU A 57 6.04 -4.53 7.71
CA GLU A 57 6.48 -5.78 8.34
C GLU A 57 6.89 -5.59 9.80
N ALA A 58 7.61 -4.51 10.12
CA ALA A 58 8.00 -4.21 11.49
C ALA A 58 6.79 -3.93 12.41
N MET A 59 5.66 -3.49 11.84
CA MET A 59 4.41 -3.24 12.57
C MET A 59 3.54 -4.49 12.73
N LYS A 60 3.75 -5.56 11.95
CA LYS A 60 2.94 -6.80 12.00
C LYS A 60 2.77 -7.40 13.40
N PRO A 61 3.80 -7.44 14.28
CA PRO A 61 3.64 -7.99 15.63
C PRO A 61 2.69 -7.19 16.53
N TYR A 62 2.42 -5.93 16.17
CA TYR A 62 1.56 -5.02 16.92
C TYR A 62 0.16 -4.89 16.30
N SER A 63 -0.04 -5.39 15.07
CA SER A 63 -1.35 -5.57 14.47
C SER A 63 -1.88 -6.95 14.90
N HIS A 64 -2.56 -7.01 16.03
CA HIS A 64 -3.19 -8.24 16.54
C HIS A 64 -4.37 -8.74 15.68
N GLU A 65 -4.65 -8.10 14.55
CA GLU A 65 -5.61 -8.53 13.55
C GLU A 65 -4.85 -9.02 12.31
N ASP A 66 -5.22 -10.20 11.81
CA ASP A 66 -4.81 -10.66 10.48
C ASP A 66 -5.26 -9.59 9.47
N VAL A 67 -4.34 -8.70 9.09
CA VAL A 67 -4.49 -7.83 7.92
C VAL A 67 -4.29 -8.71 6.69
N SER A 68 -5.17 -9.69 6.53
CA SER A 68 -5.36 -10.43 5.29
C SER A 68 -6.38 -9.64 4.48
N ALA A 69 -5.87 -8.82 3.58
CA ALA A 69 -6.59 -8.35 2.41
C ALA A 69 -6.01 -9.07 1.19
#